data_AF-A0A3L6MQT3-F1
#
_entry.id   AF-A0A3L6MQT3-F1
#
_cell.length_a   1.000
_cell.length_b   1.000
_cell.length_c   1.000
_cell.angle_alpha   90.00
_cell.angle_beta   90.00
_cell.angle_gamma   90.00
#
_symmetry.space_group_name_H-M   'P 1'
#
loop_
_entity.id
_entity.type
_entity.pdbx_description
1 polymer ?
#
loop_
_entity_poly.entity_id
_entity_poly.type
_entity_poly.pdbx_seq_one_letter_code
_entity_poly.pdbx_strand_id
1 'polypeptide(L)'
;MITLNKLYDLFEKLSGETIPREYISEEELKAKLAKLGTDVLHPTDERFFDKIVTQFWYSWGVRGDNTVEYAQYLGYLLGNELYPDVKLTSFSDYIQQLLSSSG
;
A
#
# COMPACT_ATOMS: atom_id res chain seq x y z
N MET A 1 -6.03 6.20 -9.39
CA MET A 1 -5.50 5.46 -8.23
C MET A 1 -6.10 5.99 -6.93
N ILE A 2 -6.47 5.13 -5.97
CA ILE A 2 -6.81 5.55 -4.60
C ILE A 2 -5.52 5.68 -3.79
N THR A 3 -5.35 6.76 -3.03
CA THR A 3 -4.20 6.93 -2.13
C THR A 3 -4.53 6.38 -0.74
N LEU A 4 -3.51 6.14 0.09
CA LEU A 4 -3.73 5.71 1.47
C LEU A 4 -4.58 6.73 2.25
N ASN A 5 -4.36 8.03 2.06
CA ASN A 5 -5.20 9.07 2.68
C ASN A 5 -6.68 8.93 2.30
N LYS A 6 -6.97 8.68 1.01
CA LYS A 6 -8.36 8.46 0.57
C LYS A 6 -8.96 7.16 1.10
N LEU A 7 -8.13 6.14 1.35
CA LEU A 7 -8.56 4.92 2.03
C LEU A 7 -8.91 5.17 3.50
N TYR A 8 -8.08 5.95 4.21
CA TYR A 8 -8.41 6.41 5.57
C TYR A 8 -9.72 7.20 5.59
N ASP A 9 -9.86 8.21 4.72
CA ASP A 9 -11.09 9.01 4.61
C ASP A 9 -12.33 8.13 4.36
N LEU A 10 -12.18 7.12 3.49
CA LEU A 10 -13.27 6.18 3.19
C LEU A 10 -13.62 5.30 4.39
N PHE A 11 -12.61 4.82 5.13
CA PHE A 11 -12.84 4.00 6.31
C PHE A 11 -13.52 4.82 7.41
N GLU A 12 -12.98 5.99 7.77
CA GLU A 12 -13.56 6.91 8.76
C GLU A 12 -15.02 7.25 8.43
N LYS A 13 -15.32 7.50 7.15
CA LYS A 13 -16.69 7.75 6.70
C LYS A 13 -17.61 6.54 6.89
N LEU A 14 -17.14 5.33 6.65
CA LEU A 14 -17.97 4.11 6.71
C LEU A 14 -18.10 3.56 8.13
N SER A 15 -17.06 3.65 8.96
CA SER A 15 -17.09 3.21 10.35
C SER A 15 -17.69 4.26 11.31
N GLY A 16 -17.64 5.55 10.93
CA GLY A 16 -18.00 6.65 11.82
C GLY A 16 -16.92 7.01 12.84
N GLU A 17 -15.74 6.39 12.75
CA GLU A 17 -14.60 6.63 13.62
C GLU A 17 -13.67 7.70 13.04
N THR A 18 -12.77 8.23 13.88
CA THR A 18 -11.65 9.07 13.45
C THR A 18 -10.35 8.40 13.82
N ILE A 19 -9.45 8.25 12.87
CA ILE A 19 -8.19 7.55 13.04
C ILE A 19 -7.04 8.57 13.10
N PRO A 20 -6.27 8.61 14.21
CA PRO A 20 -5.06 9.41 14.28
C PRO A 20 -4.08 9.04 13.15
N ARG A 21 -3.54 10.05 12.48
CA ARG A 21 -2.62 9.86 11.35
C ARG A 21 -1.19 10.12 11.77
N GLU A 22 -0.34 9.11 11.60
CA GLU A 22 1.10 9.25 11.70
C GLU A 22 1.70 9.22 10.29
N TYR A 23 2.45 10.25 9.95
CA TYR A 23 3.10 10.38 8.65
C TYR A 23 4.59 10.09 8.79
N ILE A 24 5.14 9.37 7.83
CA ILE A 24 6.57 9.12 7.70
C ILE A 24 7.04 9.84 6.44
N SER A 25 8.09 10.65 6.56
CA SER A 25 8.65 11.38 5.42
C SER A 25 9.50 10.49 4.51
N GLU A 26 9.73 10.95 3.27
CA GLU A 26 10.64 10.28 2.35
C GLU A 26 12.07 10.23 2.91
N GLU A 27 12.52 11.32 3.55
CA GLU A 27 13.82 11.45 4.17
C GLU A 27 14.01 10.46 5.32
N GLU A 28 13.00 10.28 6.16
CA GLU A 28 13.01 9.28 7.24
C GLU A 28 13.11 7.86 6.69
N LEU A 29 12.32 7.52 5.67
CA LEU A 29 12.38 6.21 5.02
C LEU A 29 13.77 5.96 4.40
N LYS A 30 14.32 6.93 3.66
CA LYS A 30 15.67 6.82 3.07
C LYS A 30 16.74 6.65 4.14
N ALA A 31 16.68 7.43 5.23
CA ALA A 31 17.62 7.31 6.34
C ALA A 31 17.54 5.94 7.02
N LYS A 32 16.33 5.40 7.19
CA LYS A 32 16.12 4.06 7.74
C LYS A 32 16.66 2.97 6.82
N LEU A 33 16.40 3.06 5.51
CA LEU A 33 16.96 2.15 4.51
C LEU A 33 18.50 2.18 4.50
N ALA A 34 19.11 3.36 4.60
CA ALA A 34 20.56 3.50 4.67
C ALA A 34 21.14 2.76 5.89
N LYS A 35 20.47 2.81 7.04
CA LYS A 35 20.88 2.08 8.27
C LYS A 35 20.70 0.56 8.14
N LEU A 36 19.67 0.11 7.43
CA LEU A 36 19.37 -1.31 7.21
C LEU A 36 20.28 -1.97 6.16
N GLY A 37 21.08 -1.18 5.44
CA GLY A 37 22.07 -1.67 4.48
C GLY A 37 21.47 -2.28 3.21
N THR A 38 22.33 -2.84 2.36
CA THR A 38 21.96 -3.46 1.07
C THR A 38 22.11 -4.98 1.05
N ASP A 39 22.52 -5.57 2.17
CA ASP A 39 22.65 -7.02 2.37
C ASP A 39 21.31 -7.74 2.18
N VAL A 40 21.36 -8.91 1.52
CA VAL A 40 20.18 -9.79 1.45
C VAL A 40 20.05 -10.50 2.79
N LEU A 41 18.96 -10.22 3.50
CA LEU A 41 18.66 -10.83 4.81
C LEU A 41 17.87 -12.12 4.63
N HIS A 42 18.13 -13.11 5.47
CA HIS A 42 17.33 -14.31 5.58
C HIS A 42 16.01 -14.00 6.31
N PRO A 43 14.87 -14.64 5.99
CA PRO A 43 13.59 -14.38 6.67
C PRO A 43 13.58 -14.55 8.19
N THR A 44 14.57 -15.25 8.75
CA THR A 44 14.73 -15.43 10.20
C THR A 44 15.61 -14.37 10.86
N ASP A 45 16.24 -13.48 10.09
CA ASP A 45 16.99 -12.36 10.65
C ASP A 45 16.04 -11.37 11.31
N GLU A 46 16.39 -10.91 12.51
CA GLU A 46 15.56 -9.96 13.28
C GLU A 46 15.29 -8.64 12.51
N ARG A 47 16.24 -8.25 11.65
CA ARG A 47 16.17 -7.03 10.82
C ARG A 47 15.36 -7.22 9.54
N PHE A 48 14.98 -8.46 9.20
CA PHE A 48 14.35 -8.80 7.92
C PHE A 48 13.04 -8.03 7.72
N PHE A 49 12.12 -8.13 8.67
CA PHE A 49 10.81 -7.47 8.58
C PHE A 49 10.94 -5.95 8.49
N ASP A 50 11.82 -5.36 9.29
CA ASP A 50 12.03 -3.92 9.28
C ASP A 50 12.54 -3.44 7.91
N LYS A 51 13.41 -4.23 7.28
CA LYS A 51 13.93 -3.98 5.93
C LYS A 51 12.88 -4.11 4.85
N ILE A 52 12.17 -5.23 4.78
CA ILE A 52 11.20 -5.46 3.71
C ILE A 52 10.02 -4.48 3.78
N VAL A 53 9.54 -4.14 4.99
CA VAL A 53 8.42 -3.20 5.16
C VAL A 53 8.86 -1.78 4.79
N THR A 54 10.04 -1.35 5.22
CA THR A 54 10.56 -0.02 4.86
C THR A 54 10.81 0.11 3.35
N GLN A 55 11.36 -0.93 2.71
CA GLN A 55 11.54 -0.97 1.26
C GLN A 55 10.19 -0.91 0.54
N PHE A 56 9.22 -1.66 1.02
CA PHE A 56 7.87 -1.66 0.47
C PHE A 56 7.20 -0.29 0.59
N TRP A 57 7.24 0.37 1.76
CA TRP A 57 6.70 1.72 1.94
C TRP A 57 7.35 2.75 1.03
N TYR A 58 8.67 2.68 0.82
CA TYR A 58 9.35 3.57 -0.10
C TYR A 58 8.95 3.32 -1.57
N SER A 59 8.85 2.05 -1.97
CA SER A 59 8.42 1.67 -3.32
C SER A 59 6.98 2.08 -3.62
N TRP A 60 6.06 1.75 -2.71
CA TRP A 60 4.63 1.98 -2.87
C TRP A 60 4.22 3.43 -2.57
N GLY A 61 4.62 3.94 -1.41
CA GLY A 61 4.12 5.21 -0.87
C GLY A 61 4.86 6.46 -1.38
N VAL A 62 6.12 6.31 -1.83
CA VAL A 62 6.92 7.43 -2.33
C VAL A 62 7.13 7.35 -3.83
N ARG A 63 7.66 6.23 -4.34
CA ARG A 63 7.96 6.10 -5.78
C ARG A 63 6.74 5.81 -6.64
N GLY A 64 5.69 5.23 -6.07
CA GLY A 64 4.46 4.88 -6.80
C GLY A 64 4.67 3.74 -7.80
N ASP A 65 5.55 2.78 -7.49
CA ASP A 65 5.91 1.70 -8.41
C ASP A 65 4.74 0.76 -8.76
N ASN A 66 3.63 0.82 -8.00
CA ASN A 66 2.40 0.05 -8.24
C ASN A 66 1.27 0.89 -8.88
N THR A 67 1.57 2.10 -9.35
CA THR A 67 0.59 2.94 -10.05
C THR A 67 0.28 2.39 -11.44
N VAL A 68 -0.92 2.69 -11.95
CA VAL A 68 -1.31 2.31 -13.33
C VAL A 68 -0.41 3.01 -14.34
N GLU A 69 -0.10 4.28 -14.06
CA GLU A 69 0.77 5.12 -14.86
C GLU A 69 2.17 4.51 -14.98
N TYR A 70 2.73 3.99 -13.88
CA TYR A 70 4.03 3.31 -13.90
C TYR A 70 3.99 1.98 -14.65
N ALA A 71 2.92 1.20 -14.48
CA ALA A 71 2.73 -0.04 -15.22
C ALA A 71 2.66 0.20 -16.75
N GLN A 72 1.88 1.20 -17.17
CA GLN A 72 1.75 1.60 -18.57
C GLN A 72 3.07 2.14 -19.13
N TYR A 73 3.80 2.96 -18.36
CA TYR A 73 5.12 3.46 -18.76
C TYR A 73 6.11 2.33 -19.07
N LEU A 74 6.07 1.24 -18.30
CA LEU A 74 6.91 0.05 -18.53
C LEU A 74 6.40 -0.86 -19.67
N GLY A 75 5.25 -0.56 -20.27
CA GLY A 75 4.66 -1.36 -21.34
C GLY A 75 3.91 -2.60 -20.84
N TYR A 76 3.52 -2.66 -19.55
CA TYR A 76 2.70 -3.75 -19.05
C TYR A 76 1.23 -3.61 -19.47
N LEU A 77 0.56 -4.76 -19.56
CA LEU A 77 -0.88 -4.85 -19.82
C LEU A 77 -1.66 -4.77 -18.50
N LEU A 78 -2.80 -4.10 -18.52
CA LEU A 78 -3.67 -4.00 -17.34
C LEU A 78 -4.68 -5.14 -17.31
N GLY A 79 -4.77 -5.85 -16.18
CA GLY A 79 -5.66 -7.01 -16.06
C GLY A 79 -7.14 -6.69 -16.32
N ASN A 80 -7.60 -5.48 -15.97
CA ASN A 80 -8.97 -5.02 -16.24
C ASN A 80 -9.23 -4.70 -17.72
N GLU A 81 -8.20 -4.39 -18.51
CA GLU A 81 -8.33 -4.27 -19.97
C GLU A 81 -8.39 -5.65 -20.64
N LEU A 82 -7.65 -6.63 -20.09
CA LEU A 82 -7.67 -8.01 -20.58
C LEU A 82 -8.96 -8.75 -20.26
N TYR A 83 -9.57 -8.45 -19.12
CA TYR A 83 -10.76 -9.15 -18.62
C TYR A 83 -11.82 -8.15 -18.13
N PRO A 84 -12.46 -7.38 -19.04
CA PRO A 84 -13.38 -6.30 -18.67
C PRO A 84 -14.65 -6.79 -17.95
N ASP A 85 -15.02 -8.06 -18.13
CA ASP A 85 -16.20 -8.66 -17.50
C ASP A 85 -15.96 -9.08 -16.04
N VAL A 86 -14.69 -9.14 -15.61
CA VAL A 86 -14.34 -9.48 -14.22
C VAL A 86 -14.65 -8.30 -13.32
N LYS A 87 -15.66 -8.47 -12.46
CA LYS A 87 -16.02 -7.48 -11.44
C LYS A 87 -15.11 -7.63 -10.23
N LEU A 88 -14.28 -6.62 -9.99
CA LEU A 88 -13.46 -6.52 -8.78
C LEU A 88 -14.28 -5.96 -7.63
N THR A 89 -14.02 -6.44 -6.42
CA THR A 89 -14.59 -5.86 -5.19
C THR A 89 -14.04 -4.47 -4.98
N SER A 90 -14.91 -3.47 -4.80
CA SER A 90 -14.46 -2.12 -4.48
C SER A 90 -13.98 -2.02 -3.03
N PHE A 91 -13.12 -1.04 -2.72
CA PHE A 91 -12.71 -0.80 -1.34
C PHE A 91 -13.89 -0.48 -0.41
N SER A 92 -14.92 0.22 -0.91
CA SER A 92 -16.12 0.50 -0.13
C SER A 92 -16.87 -0.79 0.22
N ASP A 93 -17.07 -1.68 -0.75
CA ASP A 93 -17.78 -2.94 -0.52
C ASP A 93 -16.99 -3.83 0.44
N TYR A 94 -15.66 -3.87 0.29
CA TYR A 94 -14.79 -4.63 1.20
C TYR A 94 -14.83 -4.08 2.63
N ILE A 95 -14.74 -2.76 2.82
CA ILE A 95 -14.82 -2.13 4.15
C ILE A 95 -16.20 -2.35 4.77
N GLN A 96 -17.28 -2.19 4.01
CA GLN A 96 -18.63 -2.46 4.50
C GLN A 96 -18.80 -3.92 4.92
N GLN A 97 -18.29 -4.86 4.10
CA GLN A 97 -18.28 -6.27 4.45
C GLN A 97 -17.55 -6.49 5.77
N LEU A 98 -16.33 -5.98 5.92
CA LEU A 98 -15.52 -6.09 7.15
C LEU A 98 -16.29 -5.60 8.39
N LEU A 99 -16.86 -4.40 8.31
CA LEU A 99 -17.63 -3.79 9.40
C LEU A 99 -18.90 -4.58 9.72
N SER A 100 -19.56 -5.17 8.71
CA SER A 100 -20.76 -5.99 8.89
C SER A 100 -20.47 -7.41 9.40
N SER A 101 -19.29 -7.96 9.08
CA SER A 101 -18.84 -9.29 9.52
C SER A 101 -18.24 -9.29 10.93
N SER A 102 -18.28 -8.15 11.62
CA SER A 102 -17.90 -8.02 13.01
C SER A 102 -19.09 -8.40 13.91
N GLY A 103 -19.35 -9.72 13.98
CA GLY A 103 -20.29 -10.41 14.87
C GLY A 103 -19.84 -11.85 15.10
#